data_AF-A0A7K1B6M0-F1
#
_entry.id   AF-A0A7K1B6M0-F1
#
_cell.length_a   1.000
_cell.length_b   1.000
_cell.length_c   1.000
_cell.angle_alpha   90.00
_cell.angle_beta   90.00
_cell.angle_gamma   90.00
#
_symmetry.space_group_name_H-M   'P 1'
#
loop_
_entity.id
_entity.type
_entity.pdbx_description
1 polymer ?
#
loop_
_entity_poly.entity_id
_entity_poly.type
_entity_poly.pdbx_seq_one_letter_code
_entity_poly.pdbx_strand_id
1 'polypeptide(L)'
;MLDHLHIRPDDVTPIADPDTDGQLWIHPDAFGQAGVPYMIKVSDPPHTTRPRHSHHGDVCYLYVQGEHHIAGEGVYRSGDVRWTRAGHIYGPETTGPEGGTWWLITDANPIPVNHPTTDDSSVPRHEARADAPPATRVGPDTPLDDLVESTREPGAIIVEGWLDAARLAGVNREIDEWLAAHPHAGLPDSGSELYDRFLGHRTLRLHGLAHKLPRWGPELIADPFLVEWATRALDPVATSVLLNAGELIQIGTGETAQYLHRDSDSWPALPLGDHPVVVNAIIALDDCTIDNGATHVAPGSHRWPASRQANPDEVTRATMRAGDVLLFRGDLVHGGGANLTDRRRRVLSISYCAGWLRPVENHAANIPADTIASFEPALRGLLGAGVHDATSRGGGVLGLVDGTNPTRDRTTR
;
A
#
# COMPACT_ATOMS: atom_id res chain seq x y z
N MET A 1 7.78 -20.48 8.71
CA MET A 1 8.95 -19.75 9.24
C MET A 1 10.18 -20.53 8.84
N LEU A 2 11.22 -19.86 8.39
CA LEU A 2 12.54 -20.47 8.26
C LEU A 2 13.07 -20.67 9.68
N ASP A 3 13.37 -21.91 10.08
CA ASP A 3 13.94 -22.18 11.40
C ASP A 3 15.40 -21.72 11.51
N HIS A 4 16.05 -21.50 10.36
CA HIS A 4 17.39 -20.95 10.24
C HIS A 4 17.58 -20.29 8.86
N LEU A 5 18.49 -19.31 8.79
CA LEU A 5 18.93 -18.68 7.55
C LEU A 5 20.46 -18.81 7.45
N HIS A 6 20.95 -19.26 6.30
CA HIS A 6 22.39 -19.40 6.02
C HIS A 6 22.74 -18.52 4.83
N ILE A 7 23.54 -17.48 5.08
CA ILE A 7 24.00 -16.54 4.05
C ILE A 7 25.52 -16.69 3.93
N ARG A 8 26.00 -16.91 2.71
CA ARG A 8 27.43 -16.76 2.41
C ARG A 8 27.65 -15.45 1.66
N PRO A 9 28.71 -14.70 1.97
CA PRO A 9 29.06 -13.50 1.23
C PRO A 9 29.18 -13.71 -0.29
N ASP A 10 29.61 -14.91 -0.70
CA ASP A 10 29.83 -15.25 -2.12
C ASP A 10 28.54 -15.67 -2.84
N ASP A 11 27.44 -15.89 -2.11
CA ASP A 11 26.15 -16.35 -2.67
C ASP A 11 25.27 -15.16 -3.14
N VAL A 12 25.79 -13.93 -3.06
CA VAL A 12 25.07 -12.69 -3.38
C VAL A 12 25.90 -11.80 -4.28
N THR A 13 25.26 -11.12 -5.24
CA THR A 13 25.93 -10.17 -6.15
C THR A 13 26.00 -8.79 -5.48
N PRO A 14 27.15 -8.11 -5.47
CA PRO A 14 27.22 -6.76 -4.92
C PRO A 14 26.44 -5.79 -5.79
N ILE A 15 25.67 -4.92 -5.14
CA ILE A 15 25.08 -3.74 -5.78
C ILE A 15 25.81 -2.48 -5.30
N ALA A 16 25.83 -1.44 -6.12
CA ALA A 16 26.37 -0.14 -5.72
C ALA A 16 25.53 0.44 -4.58
N ASP A 17 26.19 0.95 -3.56
CA ASP A 17 25.53 1.74 -2.52
C ASP A 17 25.09 3.09 -3.12
N PRO A 18 23.85 3.55 -2.89
CA PRO A 18 23.36 4.79 -3.46
C PRO A 18 23.92 6.06 -2.79
N ASP A 19 24.43 5.94 -1.56
CA ASP A 19 24.87 7.06 -0.73
C ASP A 19 26.40 7.18 -0.67
N THR A 20 27.12 6.17 -1.15
CA THR A 20 28.59 6.08 -1.11
C THR A 20 29.14 5.35 -2.34
N ASP A 21 30.46 5.42 -2.58
CA ASP A 21 31.14 4.58 -3.58
C ASP A 21 31.33 3.12 -3.11
N GLY A 22 30.55 2.68 -2.13
CA GLY A 22 30.60 1.36 -1.52
C GLY A 22 29.75 0.30 -2.20
N GLN A 23 29.72 -0.88 -1.60
CA GLN A 23 28.95 -2.04 -2.06
C GLN A 23 28.03 -2.56 -0.96
N LEU A 24 26.80 -2.88 -1.34
CA LEU A 24 25.84 -3.60 -0.52
C LEU A 24 25.72 -5.04 -1.01
N TRP A 25 25.78 -5.98 -0.09
CA TRP A 25 25.61 -7.41 -0.34
C TRP A 25 24.38 -7.88 0.41
N ILE A 26 23.36 -8.28 -0.35
CA ILE A 26 22.03 -8.58 0.18
C ILE A 26 21.60 -9.94 -0.35
N HIS A 27 21.17 -10.83 0.55
CA HIS A 27 20.53 -12.08 0.14
C HIS A 27 19.07 -11.82 -0.24
N PRO A 28 18.55 -12.36 -1.35
CA PRO A 28 17.16 -12.15 -1.77
C PRO A 28 16.13 -12.57 -0.70
N ASP A 29 16.53 -13.50 0.17
CA ASP A 29 15.73 -13.97 1.31
C ASP A 29 15.88 -13.11 2.59
N ALA A 30 16.90 -12.26 2.68
CA ALA A 30 17.11 -11.38 3.84
C ALA A 30 16.36 -10.03 3.70
N PHE A 31 15.69 -9.80 2.57
CA PHE A 31 15.00 -8.55 2.27
C PHE A 31 13.48 -8.73 2.38
N GLY A 32 12.87 -8.11 3.38
CA GLY A 32 11.43 -7.91 3.43
C GLY A 32 10.59 -9.04 4.04
N GLN A 33 11.20 -10.07 4.66
CA GLN A 33 10.50 -11.26 5.16
C GLN A 33 10.10 -11.11 6.64
N ALA A 34 8.82 -11.31 6.97
CA ALA A 34 8.37 -11.26 8.36
C ALA A 34 8.94 -12.42 9.20
N GLY A 35 9.54 -12.09 10.35
CA GLY A 35 10.15 -13.07 11.26
C GLY A 35 11.56 -13.52 10.85
N VAL A 36 12.13 -12.95 9.80
CA VAL A 36 13.53 -13.16 9.40
C VAL A 36 14.27 -11.83 9.60
N PRO A 37 15.42 -11.83 10.29
CA PRO A 37 16.17 -10.60 10.47
C PRO A 37 16.69 -10.10 9.12
N TYR A 38 16.62 -8.79 8.93
CA TYR A 38 17.32 -8.12 7.86
C TYR A 38 18.82 -8.21 8.10
N MET A 39 19.54 -8.69 7.09
CA MET A 39 20.99 -8.88 7.16
C MET A 39 21.62 -8.29 5.90
N ILE A 40 22.40 -7.23 6.06
CA ILE A 40 23.09 -6.54 4.96
C ILE A 40 24.57 -6.48 5.30
N LYS A 41 25.43 -6.85 4.35
CA LYS A 41 26.87 -6.56 4.47
C LYS A 41 27.19 -5.32 3.65
N VAL A 42 27.79 -4.34 4.30
CA VAL A 42 28.22 -3.07 3.71
C VAL A 42 29.73 -3.07 3.60
N SER A 43 30.25 -2.63 2.45
CA SER A 43 31.69 -2.48 2.20
C SER A 43 31.98 -1.11 1.62
N ASP A 44 32.60 -0.26 2.43
CA ASP A 44 32.94 1.11 2.05
C ASP A 44 34.44 1.25 1.73
N PRO A 45 34.81 2.05 0.72
CA PRO A 45 36.20 2.37 0.40
C PRO A 45 36.93 3.09 1.55
N PRO A 46 38.27 3.26 1.44
CA PRO A 46 39.04 4.07 2.38
C PRO A 46 38.51 5.51 2.51
N HIS A 47 38.45 6.01 3.74
CA HIS A 47 38.09 7.40 4.06
C HIS A 47 36.69 7.84 3.60
N THR A 48 35.81 6.90 3.30
CA THR A 48 34.40 7.16 3.02
C THR A 48 33.73 7.62 4.31
N THR A 49 32.97 8.71 4.22
CA THR A 49 32.24 9.27 5.36
C THR A 49 30.75 9.23 5.09
N ARG A 50 30.00 8.55 5.96
CA ARG A 50 28.55 8.62 5.98
C ARG A 50 28.10 9.76 6.89
N PRO A 51 27.13 10.58 6.47
CA PRO A 51 26.62 11.66 7.29
C PRO A 51 25.93 11.12 8.54
N ARG A 52 25.61 12.03 9.47
CA ARG A 52 24.79 11.69 10.63
C ARG A 52 23.48 11.06 10.20
N HIS A 53 23.08 10.00 10.86
CA HIS A 53 21.84 9.29 10.56
C HIS A 53 21.37 8.47 11.76
N SER A 54 20.19 7.85 11.61
CA SER A 54 19.62 6.89 12.54
C SER A 54 18.90 5.77 11.77
N HIS A 55 18.56 4.69 12.45
CA HIS A 55 17.71 3.60 11.92
C HIS A 55 16.44 3.51 12.73
N HIS A 56 15.31 3.11 12.13
CA HIS A 56 14.04 3.00 12.87
C HIS A 56 13.92 1.71 13.71
N GLY A 57 14.77 0.72 13.44
CA GLY A 57 14.88 -0.51 14.22
C GLY A 57 16.12 -0.51 15.09
N ASP A 58 16.15 -1.41 16.07
CA ASP A 58 17.39 -1.74 16.76
C ASP A 58 18.33 -2.42 15.77
N VAL A 59 19.58 -1.96 15.68
CA VAL A 59 20.56 -2.48 14.72
C VAL A 59 21.78 -2.99 15.45
N CYS A 60 22.18 -4.22 15.13
CA CYS A 60 23.45 -4.80 15.51
C CYS A 60 24.45 -4.71 14.35
N TYR A 61 25.61 -4.14 14.61
CA TYR A 61 26.75 -4.04 13.71
C TYR A 61 27.76 -5.12 14.10
N LEU A 62 28.17 -5.93 13.14
CA LEU A 62 29.30 -6.84 13.29
C LEU A 62 30.41 -6.36 12.37
N TYR A 63 31.44 -5.75 12.93
CA TYR A 63 32.57 -5.24 12.14
C TYR A 63 33.47 -6.41 11.77
N VAL A 64 33.75 -6.57 10.47
CA VAL A 64 34.51 -7.73 9.97
C VAL A 64 35.80 -7.34 9.26
N GLN A 65 35.95 -6.09 8.79
CA GLN A 65 37.19 -5.60 8.20
C GLN A 65 37.35 -4.09 8.40
N GLY A 66 38.61 -3.66 8.53
CA GLY A 66 38.98 -2.25 8.59
C GLY A 66 38.68 -1.60 9.93
N GLU A 67 38.69 -0.27 9.93
CA GLU A 67 38.35 0.56 11.09
C GLU A 67 37.16 1.45 10.76
N HIS A 68 36.30 1.68 11.76
CA HIS A 68 35.11 2.52 11.68
C HIS A 68 35.15 3.56 12.79
N HIS A 69 35.30 4.82 12.41
CA HIS A 69 35.43 5.93 13.32
C HIS A 69 34.07 6.59 13.46
N ILE A 70 33.41 6.41 14.60
CA ILE A 70 32.10 7.01 14.87
C ILE A 70 32.29 8.21 15.80
N ALA A 71 31.93 9.39 15.32
CA ALA A 71 32.06 10.62 16.10
C ALA A 71 31.30 10.50 17.43
N GLY A 72 32.02 10.71 18.54
CA GLY A 72 31.46 10.62 19.90
C GLY A 72 31.48 9.22 20.53
N GLU A 73 31.78 8.17 19.76
CA GLU A 73 31.82 6.79 20.26
C GLU A 73 33.21 6.15 20.19
N GLY A 74 34.07 6.62 19.29
CA GLY A 74 35.44 6.12 19.12
C GLY A 74 35.59 5.25 17.89
N VAL A 75 36.51 4.28 17.96
CA VAL A 75 36.92 3.46 16.81
C VAL A 75 36.54 2.00 17.04
N TYR A 76 35.76 1.45 16.11
CA TYR A 76 35.41 0.04 16.04
C TYR A 76 36.29 -0.67 15.00
N ARG A 77 36.64 -1.93 15.25
CA ARG A 77 37.54 -2.76 14.44
C ARG A 77 36.94 -4.13 14.18
N SER A 78 37.56 -4.88 13.27
CA SER A 78 37.20 -6.28 13.01
C SER A 78 37.11 -7.09 14.32
N GLY A 79 35.98 -7.76 14.52
CA GLY A 79 35.65 -8.50 15.74
C GLY A 79 34.79 -7.73 16.74
N ASP A 80 34.67 -6.41 16.63
CA ASP A 80 33.81 -5.62 17.48
C ASP A 80 32.33 -5.79 17.10
N VAL A 81 31.48 -5.70 18.11
CA VAL A 81 30.03 -5.72 17.99
C VAL A 81 29.48 -4.44 18.58
N ARG A 82 28.63 -3.75 17.83
CA ARG A 82 27.93 -2.53 18.28
C ARG A 82 26.44 -2.74 18.15
N TRP A 83 25.68 -2.26 19.13
CA TRP A 83 24.23 -2.21 19.04
C TRP A 83 23.76 -0.76 19.20
N THR A 84 22.85 -0.33 18.34
CA THR A 84 22.20 0.98 18.42
C THR A 84 20.71 0.80 18.56
N ARG A 85 20.11 1.51 19.51
CA ARG A 85 18.65 1.58 19.65
C ARG A 85 18.03 2.28 18.45
N ALA A 86 16.83 1.85 18.05
CA ALA A 86 15.93 2.56 17.16
C ALA A 86 15.87 4.08 17.46
N GLY A 87 15.99 4.90 16.41
CA GLY A 87 15.96 6.37 16.48
C GLY A 87 17.20 7.02 17.07
N HIS A 88 18.22 6.26 17.49
CA HIS A 88 19.47 6.86 17.97
C HIS A 88 20.24 7.50 16.81
N ILE A 89 20.41 8.83 16.86
CA ILE A 89 21.20 9.57 15.88
C ILE A 89 22.67 9.52 16.27
N TYR A 90 23.51 9.00 15.38
CA TYR A 90 24.95 8.90 15.57
C TYR A 90 25.71 9.39 14.32
N GLY A 91 27.03 9.36 14.40
CA GLY A 91 27.92 9.77 13.32
C GLY A 91 28.29 11.27 13.34
N PRO A 92 28.94 11.78 12.28
CA PRO A 92 29.31 11.07 11.06
C PRO A 92 30.23 9.87 11.35
N GLU A 93 30.16 8.85 10.50
CA GLU A 93 31.02 7.69 10.58
C GLU A 93 31.97 7.65 9.38
N THR A 94 33.25 7.38 9.65
CA THR A 94 34.29 7.41 8.62
C THR A 94 35.12 6.13 8.65
N THR A 95 35.32 5.53 7.48
CA THR A 95 36.20 4.36 7.35
C THR A 95 37.67 4.74 7.44
N GLY A 96 38.47 3.82 7.98
CA GLY A 96 39.92 3.93 8.04
C GLY A 96 40.62 3.83 6.67
N PRO A 97 41.97 3.84 6.64
CA PRO A 97 42.77 3.83 5.41
C PRO A 97 42.65 2.53 4.59
N GLU A 98 42.17 1.45 5.18
CA GLU A 98 41.95 0.16 4.51
C GLU A 98 40.47 -0.04 4.08
N GLY A 99 39.66 1.02 4.18
CA GLY A 99 38.21 0.93 4.04
C GLY A 99 37.58 0.24 5.25
N GLY A 100 36.36 -0.25 5.07
CA GLY A 100 35.62 -0.88 6.14
C GLY A 100 34.50 -1.79 5.68
N THR A 101 34.31 -2.91 6.38
CA THR A 101 33.23 -3.86 6.10
C THR A 101 32.54 -4.31 7.38
N TRP A 102 31.21 -4.30 7.38
CA TRP A 102 30.40 -4.68 8.52
C TRP A 102 29.07 -5.32 8.09
N TRP A 103 28.49 -6.14 8.97
CA TRP A 103 27.11 -6.60 8.85
C TRP A 103 26.19 -5.71 9.66
N LEU A 104 25.06 -5.33 9.07
CA LEU A 104 23.90 -4.73 9.72
C LEU A 104 22.86 -5.83 9.91
N ILE A 105 22.43 -6.04 11.16
CA ILE A 105 21.41 -7.02 11.52
C ILE A 105 20.30 -6.34 12.31
N THR A 106 19.06 -6.44 11.85
CA THR A 106 17.89 -5.89 12.54
C THR A 106 16.65 -6.75 12.30
N ASP A 107 15.71 -6.75 13.23
CA ASP A 107 14.40 -7.37 13.07
C ASP A 107 13.36 -6.43 12.44
N ALA A 108 13.70 -5.15 12.28
CA ALA A 108 12.86 -4.16 11.65
C ALA A 108 13.01 -4.18 10.11
N ASN A 109 11.90 -3.96 9.40
CA ASN A 109 11.84 -4.08 7.95
C ASN A 109 11.25 -2.80 7.32
N PRO A 110 11.91 -2.18 6.32
CA PRO A 110 13.30 -2.43 5.84
C PRO A 110 14.38 -1.84 6.78
N ILE A 111 15.67 -1.80 6.40
CA ILE A 111 16.68 -0.93 7.06
C ILE A 111 16.81 0.42 6.32
N PRO A 112 15.92 1.40 6.51
CA PRO A 112 16.14 2.74 6.00
C PRO A 112 17.14 3.48 6.86
N VAL A 113 17.88 4.36 6.20
CA VAL A 113 18.76 5.36 6.79
C VAL A 113 17.94 6.64 6.93
N ASN A 114 17.69 7.06 8.16
CA ASN A 114 17.00 8.32 8.44
C ASN A 114 18.05 9.43 8.61
N HIS A 115 18.07 10.37 7.67
CA HIS A 115 18.90 11.56 7.79
C HIS A 115 18.20 12.63 8.63
N PRO A 116 18.89 13.24 9.61
CA PRO A 116 18.33 14.35 10.36
C PRO A 116 18.10 15.53 9.40
N THR A 117 16.85 15.98 9.27
CA THR A 117 16.56 17.26 8.65
C THR A 117 17.09 18.36 9.56
N THR A 118 17.75 19.37 8.99
CA THR A 118 18.20 20.53 9.76
C THR A 118 17.02 21.19 10.45
N ASP A 119 17.17 21.40 11.75
CA ASP A 119 16.23 21.99 12.72
C ASP A 119 15.26 21.01 13.39
N ASP A 120 15.73 20.37 14.47
CA ASP A 120 14.86 19.61 15.38
C ASP A 120 15.25 19.88 16.84
N SER A 121 14.57 20.86 17.43
CA SER A 121 14.51 21.06 18.88
C SER A 121 13.11 20.80 19.43
N SER A 122 12.24 20.07 18.73
CA SER A 122 10.85 19.93 19.18
C SER A 122 10.10 18.64 18.82
N VAL A 123 10.76 17.52 18.52
CA VAL A 123 10.04 16.23 18.53
C VAL A 123 9.78 15.80 20.00
N PRO A 124 8.53 15.79 20.47
CA PRO A 124 8.24 15.23 21.79
C PRO A 124 8.46 13.73 21.72
N ARG A 125 9.08 13.17 22.75
CA ARG A 125 9.12 11.72 22.97
C ARG A 125 7.69 11.24 23.18
N HIS A 126 7.09 10.65 22.14
CA HIS A 126 5.81 9.98 22.28
C HIS A 126 6.07 8.51 22.58
N GLU A 127 5.68 8.11 23.80
CA GLU A 127 5.49 6.70 24.14
C GLU A 127 4.44 6.11 23.20
N ALA A 128 4.72 4.91 22.67
CA ALA A 128 3.81 4.17 21.81
C ALA A 128 2.41 4.13 22.44
N ARG A 129 1.46 4.87 21.86
CA ARG A 129 0.07 4.79 22.26
C ARG A 129 -0.50 3.50 21.71
N ALA A 130 -0.54 2.49 22.57
CA ALA A 130 -1.56 1.47 22.46
C ALA A 130 -2.94 2.17 22.46
N ASP A 131 -3.79 1.83 21.50
CA ASP A 131 -5.25 2.03 21.51
C ASP A 131 -5.86 3.37 21.05
N ALA A 132 -5.22 4.14 20.16
CA ALA A 132 -5.98 5.15 19.41
C ALA A 132 -6.90 4.47 18.36
N PRO A 133 -8.22 4.76 18.30
CA PRO A 133 -9.09 4.12 17.35
C PRO A 133 -8.69 4.46 15.90
N PRO A 134 -8.74 3.48 14.98
CA PRO A 134 -7.92 3.48 13.76
C PRO A 134 -8.41 4.43 12.67
N ALA A 135 -9.68 4.79 12.75
CA ALA A 135 -10.43 5.62 11.84
C ALA A 135 -11.73 6.00 12.55
N THR A 136 -12.30 7.17 12.26
CA THR A 136 -13.62 7.55 12.79
C THR A 136 -14.65 6.53 12.32
N ARG A 137 -15.48 6.04 13.24
CA ARG A 137 -16.57 5.10 12.95
C ARG A 137 -17.89 5.84 12.84
N VAL A 138 -18.66 5.52 11.79
CA VAL A 138 -19.92 6.19 11.46
C VAL A 138 -20.94 5.17 10.96
N GLY A 139 -22.23 5.50 11.02
CA GLY A 139 -23.30 4.66 10.47
C GLY A 139 -23.51 4.88 8.97
N PRO A 140 -24.22 3.97 8.28
CA PRO A 140 -24.48 4.07 6.84
C PRO A 140 -25.44 5.20 6.47
N ASP A 141 -26.26 5.66 7.44
CA ASP A 141 -27.18 6.78 7.27
C ASP A 141 -26.50 8.16 7.45
N THR A 142 -25.18 8.19 7.68
CA THR A 142 -24.43 9.44 7.81
C THR A 142 -24.49 10.21 6.48
N PRO A 143 -24.85 11.51 6.48
CA PRO A 143 -24.88 12.31 5.26
C PRO A 143 -23.54 12.27 4.52
N LEU A 144 -23.58 12.18 3.19
CA LEU A 144 -22.38 12.06 2.36
C LEU A 144 -21.39 13.23 2.52
N ASP A 145 -21.89 14.45 2.77
CA ASP A 145 -21.02 15.60 3.03
C ASP A 145 -20.26 15.44 4.35
N ASP A 146 -20.92 14.91 5.38
CA ASP A 146 -20.30 14.62 6.68
C ASP A 146 -19.31 13.46 6.56
N LEU A 147 -19.55 12.48 5.68
CA LEU A 147 -18.61 11.39 5.39
C LEU A 147 -17.33 11.92 4.74
N VAL A 148 -17.45 12.76 3.71
CA VAL A 148 -16.30 13.38 3.04
C VAL A 148 -15.53 14.27 4.03
N GLU A 149 -16.23 15.09 4.81
CA GLU A 149 -15.60 15.91 5.85
C GLU A 149 -14.86 15.06 6.88
N SER A 150 -15.48 13.97 7.33
CA SER A 150 -14.90 13.04 8.32
C SER A 150 -13.63 12.34 7.80
N THR A 151 -13.45 12.25 6.48
CA THR A 151 -12.20 11.76 5.86
C THR A 151 -11.10 12.80 5.71
N ARG A 152 -11.38 14.11 5.86
CA ARG A 152 -10.37 15.16 5.57
C ARG A 152 -9.16 15.10 6.49
N GLU A 153 -9.41 15.03 7.79
CA GLU A 153 -8.35 15.05 8.80
C GLU A 153 -7.63 13.71 8.97
N PRO A 154 -8.33 12.58 9.19
CA PRO A 154 -7.67 11.28 9.35
C PRO A 154 -7.29 10.63 8.02
N GLY A 155 -7.89 11.03 6.89
CA GLY A 155 -7.70 10.39 5.59
C GLY A 155 -8.46 9.06 5.42
N ALA A 156 -9.07 8.54 6.48
CA ALA A 156 -9.82 7.28 6.51
C ALA A 156 -10.95 7.28 7.54
N ILE A 157 -12.05 6.59 7.24
CA ILE A 157 -13.20 6.33 8.13
C ILE A 157 -13.73 4.90 7.94
N ILE A 158 -14.42 4.36 8.94
CA ILE A 158 -15.12 3.08 8.86
C ILE A 158 -16.63 3.34 8.92
N VAL A 159 -17.36 2.85 7.94
CA VAL A 159 -18.83 2.84 7.93
C VAL A 159 -19.29 1.48 8.40
N GLU A 160 -19.97 1.44 9.54
CA GLU A 160 -20.38 0.19 10.20
C GLU A 160 -21.68 -0.34 9.61
N GLY A 161 -21.75 -1.66 9.37
CA GLY A 161 -22.95 -2.32 8.87
C GLY A 161 -23.45 -1.83 7.51
N TRP A 162 -22.54 -1.37 6.64
CA TRP A 162 -22.87 -0.90 5.30
C TRP A 162 -23.45 -2.00 4.41
N LEU A 163 -22.88 -3.21 4.47
CA LEU A 163 -23.37 -4.38 3.77
C LEU A 163 -24.14 -5.28 4.76
N ASP A 164 -25.45 -5.39 4.55
CA ASP A 164 -26.29 -6.23 5.40
C ASP A 164 -25.95 -7.74 5.27
N ALA A 165 -26.41 -8.53 6.24
CA ALA A 165 -26.10 -9.95 6.32
C ALA A 165 -26.58 -10.77 5.12
N ALA A 166 -27.67 -10.37 4.46
CA ALA A 166 -28.21 -11.09 3.30
C ALA A 166 -27.35 -10.82 2.05
N ARG A 167 -26.96 -9.56 1.83
CA ARG A 167 -26.03 -9.16 0.77
C ARG A 167 -24.67 -9.81 1.00
N LEU A 168 -24.12 -9.71 2.21
CA LEU A 168 -22.84 -10.33 2.60
C LEU A 168 -22.82 -11.84 2.30
N ALA A 169 -23.85 -12.58 2.72
CA ALA A 169 -23.96 -14.02 2.46
C ALA A 169 -24.10 -14.34 0.96
N GLY A 170 -24.74 -13.46 0.19
CA GLY A 170 -24.84 -13.57 -1.26
C GLY A 170 -23.48 -13.40 -1.94
N VAL A 171 -22.75 -12.34 -1.58
CA VAL A 171 -21.43 -12.02 -2.13
C VAL A 171 -20.45 -13.16 -1.87
N ASN A 172 -20.37 -13.62 -0.62
CA ASN A 172 -19.47 -14.72 -0.25
C ASN A 172 -19.80 -16.02 -1.01
N ARG A 173 -21.08 -16.32 -1.21
CA ARG A 173 -21.50 -17.52 -1.96
C ARG A 173 -21.09 -17.46 -3.43
N GLU A 174 -21.31 -16.33 -4.11
CA GLU A 174 -20.92 -16.18 -5.51
C GLU A 174 -19.39 -16.27 -5.68
N ILE A 175 -18.64 -15.69 -4.74
CA ILE A 175 -17.17 -15.82 -4.71
C ILE A 175 -16.76 -17.28 -4.52
N ASP A 176 -17.35 -17.99 -3.56
CA ASP A 176 -17.00 -19.38 -3.28
C ASP A 176 -17.32 -20.29 -4.49
N GLU A 177 -18.47 -20.10 -5.13
CA GLU A 177 -18.85 -20.81 -6.36
C GLU A 177 -17.85 -20.53 -7.49
N TRP A 178 -17.46 -19.27 -7.68
CA TRP A 178 -16.50 -18.91 -8.73
C TRP A 178 -15.11 -19.48 -8.46
N LEU A 179 -14.61 -19.37 -7.22
CA LEU A 179 -13.29 -19.90 -6.82
C LEU A 179 -13.24 -21.42 -6.90
N ALA A 180 -14.33 -22.11 -6.55
CA ALA A 180 -14.43 -23.56 -6.70
C ALA A 180 -14.31 -24.00 -8.17
N ALA A 181 -14.85 -23.21 -9.10
CA ALA A 181 -14.73 -23.45 -10.53
C ALA A 181 -13.35 -23.04 -11.11
N HIS A 182 -12.57 -22.20 -10.40
CA HIS A 182 -11.31 -21.64 -10.88
C HIS A 182 -10.19 -21.71 -9.82
N PRO A 183 -9.75 -22.92 -9.42
CA PRO A 183 -8.87 -23.12 -8.26
C PRO A 183 -7.46 -22.52 -8.38
N HIS A 184 -7.04 -22.14 -9.58
CA HIS A 184 -5.73 -21.54 -9.86
C HIS A 184 -5.79 -20.04 -10.14
N ALA A 185 -6.97 -19.42 -10.05
CA ALA A 185 -7.13 -18.01 -10.34
C ALA A 185 -6.63 -17.13 -9.18
N GLY A 186 -6.19 -15.93 -9.53
CA GLY A 186 -5.82 -14.88 -8.58
C GLY A 186 -4.47 -15.07 -7.88
N LEU A 187 -3.58 -15.88 -8.47
CA LEU A 187 -2.17 -15.86 -8.10
C LEU A 187 -1.49 -14.64 -8.74
N PRO A 188 -0.54 -13.98 -8.06
CA PRO A 188 0.22 -12.88 -8.65
C PRO A 188 1.10 -13.39 -9.79
N ASP A 189 0.98 -12.75 -10.95
CA ASP A 189 1.79 -12.99 -12.14
C ASP A 189 1.82 -11.71 -12.99
N SER A 190 2.33 -10.64 -12.39
CA SER A 190 2.45 -9.34 -13.07
C SER A 190 3.63 -9.27 -14.03
N GLY A 191 4.54 -10.25 -13.97
CA GLY A 191 5.84 -10.22 -14.63
C GLY A 191 6.87 -9.33 -13.91
N SER A 192 6.54 -8.81 -12.73
CA SER A 192 7.42 -8.01 -11.87
C SER A 192 7.56 -8.67 -10.50
N GLU A 193 8.74 -9.22 -10.20
CA GLU A 193 8.99 -9.90 -8.92
C GLU A 193 8.73 -8.99 -7.71
N LEU A 194 9.07 -7.70 -7.82
CA LEU A 194 8.83 -6.71 -6.76
C LEU A 194 7.33 -6.51 -6.53
N TYR A 195 6.55 -6.44 -7.60
CA TYR A 195 5.11 -6.26 -7.51
C TYR A 195 4.42 -7.54 -7.05
N ASP A 196 4.84 -8.71 -7.53
CA ASP A 196 4.27 -9.99 -7.09
C ASP A 196 4.55 -10.25 -5.61
N ARG A 197 5.73 -9.83 -5.10
CA ARG A 197 6.04 -9.85 -3.67
C ARG A 197 5.15 -8.88 -2.88
N PHE A 198 4.90 -7.69 -3.39
CA PHE A 198 3.96 -6.72 -2.80
C PHE A 198 2.54 -7.29 -2.69
N LEU A 199 2.09 -7.99 -3.73
CA LEU A 199 0.77 -8.60 -3.79
C LEU A 199 0.63 -9.78 -2.81
N GLY A 200 1.73 -10.48 -2.53
CA GLY A 200 1.80 -11.59 -1.57
C GLY A 200 1.62 -12.96 -2.24
N HIS A 201 2.45 -13.93 -1.86
CA HIS A 201 2.44 -15.27 -2.46
C HIS A 201 1.42 -16.23 -1.84
N ARG A 202 0.78 -15.83 -0.73
CA ARG A 202 -0.32 -16.53 -0.06
C ARG A 202 -1.60 -15.71 -0.06
N THR A 203 -1.64 -14.62 -0.81
CA THR A 203 -2.82 -13.78 -1.00
C THR A 203 -3.43 -14.08 -2.35
N LEU A 204 -4.70 -14.44 -2.37
CA LEU A 204 -5.46 -14.51 -3.61
C LEU A 204 -5.96 -13.12 -3.95
N ARG A 205 -5.69 -12.68 -5.19
CA ARG A 205 -6.05 -11.38 -5.74
C ARG A 205 -6.78 -11.53 -7.06
N LEU A 206 -8.10 -11.34 -7.04
CA LEU A 206 -8.93 -11.51 -8.23
C LEU A 206 -9.49 -10.17 -8.71
N HIS A 207 -9.09 -9.77 -9.91
CA HIS A 207 -9.61 -8.61 -10.64
C HIS A 207 -10.77 -8.98 -11.57
N GLY A 208 -11.45 -8.01 -12.16
CA GLY A 208 -12.50 -8.26 -13.17
C GLY A 208 -13.82 -8.69 -12.55
N LEU A 209 -14.08 -8.22 -11.33
CA LEU A 209 -15.22 -8.63 -10.52
C LEU A 209 -16.56 -8.36 -11.20
N ALA A 210 -16.68 -7.28 -12.00
CA ALA A 210 -17.89 -6.99 -12.75
C ALA A 210 -18.32 -8.14 -13.69
N HIS A 211 -17.35 -8.92 -14.20
CA HIS A 211 -17.62 -10.09 -15.04
C HIS A 211 -17.68 -11.40 -14.26
N LYS A 212 -16.74 -11.58 -13.33
CA LYS A 212 -16.54 -12.84 -12.62
C LYS A 212 -17.57 -13.07 -11.52
N LEU A 213 -18.12 -11.99 -10.96
CA LEU A 213 -19.22 -11.99 -10.02
C LEU A 213 -20.43 -11.29 -10.67
N PRO A 214 -21.07 -11.90 -11.68
CA PRO A 214 -22.07 -11.23 -12.52
C PRO A 214 -23.27 -10.68 -11.73
N ARG A 215 -23.58 -11.20 -10.54
CA ARG A 215 -24.60 -10.63 -9.67
C ARG A 215 -24.05 -9.50 -8.80
N TRP A 216 -23.05 -9.77 -7.98
CA TRP A 216 -22.62 -8.84 -6.93
C TRP A 216 -21.54 -7.87 -7.36
N GLY A 217 -20.69 -8.23 -8.32
CA GLY A 217 -19.63 -7.37 -8.84
C GLY A 217 -20.19 -6.06 -9.40
N PRO A 218 -21.08 -6.10 -10.42
CA PRO A 218 -21.76 -4.92 -10.94
C PRO A 218 -22.50 -4.10 -9.87
N GLU A 219 -23.19 -4.77 -8.95
CA GLU A 219 -23.99 -4.12 -7.89
C GLU A 219 -23.10 -3.32 -6.93
N LEU A 220 -21.99 -3.90 -6.46
CA LEU A 220 -21.09 -3.25 -5.49
C LEU A 220 -20.21 -2.18 -6.15
N ILE A 221 -19.75 -2.40 -7.38
CA ILE A 221 -18.95 -1.42 -8.14
C ILE A 221 -19.76 -0.18 -8.49
N ALA A 222 -21.04 -0.34 -8.80
CA ALA A 222 -21.91 0.78 -9.17
C ALA A 222 -22.82 1.22 -7.99
N ASP A 223 -22.49 0.84 -6.76
CA ASP A 223 -23.29 1.19 -5.59
C ASP A 223 -23.35 2.73 -5.46
N PRO A 224 -24.56 3.34 -5.45
CA PRO A 224 -24.71 4.78 -5.47
C PRO A 224 -24.00 5.48 -4.30
N PHE A 225 -23.96 4.86 -3.12
CA PHE A 225 -23.30 5.44 -1.95
C PHE A 225 -21.79 5.57 -2.18
N LEU A 226 -21.15 4.50 -2.67
CA LEU A 226 -19.71 4.49 -2.93
C LEU A 226 -19.33 5.42 -4.08
N VAL A 227 -20.10 5.40 -5.18
CA VAL A 227 -19.82 6.23 -6.36
C VAL A 227 -20.00 7.71 -6.02
N GLU A 228 -21.03 8.07 -5.25
CA GLU A 228 -21.27 9.45 -4.86
C GLU A 228 -20.22 9.95 -3.86
N TRP A 229 -19.86 9.13 -2.87
CA TRP A 229 -18.73 9.42 -1.96
C TRP A 229 -17.44 9.65 -2.76
N ALA A 230 -17.10 8.75 -3.69
CA ALA A 230 -15.89 8.87 -4.50
C ALA A 230 -15.92 10.12 -5.39
N THR A 231 -17.06 10.42 -6.02
CA THR A 231 -17.23 11.61 -6.86
C THR A 231 -16.99 12.90 -6.07
N ARG A 232 -17.55 12.99 -4.84
CA ARG A 232 -17.36 14.15 -3.97
C ARG A 232 -15.95 14.24 -3.42
N ALA A 233 -15.34 13.11 -3.04
CA ALA A 233 -13.98 13.08 -2.52
C ALA A 233 -12.94 13.50 -3.58
N LEU A 234 -13.20 13.18 -4.85
CA LEU A 234 -12.33 13.52 -5.99
C LEU A 234 -12.64 14.89 -6.61
N ASP A 235 -13.66 15.61 -6.12
CA ASP A 235 -13.90 17.01 -6.48
C ASP A 235 -12.90 17.92 -5.72
N PRO A 236 -12.33 18.97 -6.36
CA PRO A 236 -12.57 19.47 -7.71
C PRO A 236 -11.64 18.88 -8.79
N VAL A 237 -10.86 17.85 -8.47
CA VAL A 237 -9.81 17.32 -9.35
C VAL A 237 -10.36 16.62 -10.59
N ALA A 238 -11.57 16.06 -10.52
CA ALA A 238 -12.22 15.42 -11.66
C ALA A 238 -13.72 15.75 -11.75
N THR A 239 -14.26 15.76 -12.97
CA THR A 239 -15.70 15.85 -13.27
C THR A 239 -16.40 14.50 -13.35
N SER A 240 -15.63 13.41 -13.42
CA SER A 240 -16.12 12.03 -13.38
C SER A 240 -15.09 11.13 -12.72
N VAL A 241 -15.52 9.94 -12.31
CA VAL A 241 -14.68 8.91 -11.71
C VAL A 241 -14.70 7.65 -12.58
N LEU A 242 -13.61 6.89 -12.54
CA LEU A 242 -13.53 5.54 -13.11
C LEU A 242 -13.34 4.54 -11.96
N LEU A 243 -13.75 3.30 -12.18
CA LEU A 243 -13.22 2.18 -11.41
C LEU A 243 -11.71 2.12 -11.72
N ASN A 244 -10.90 2.21 -10.68
CA ASN A 244 -9.46 2.05 -10.77
C ASN A 244 -9.07 0.57 -10.76
N ALA A 245 -9.64 -0.16 -9.81
CA ALA A 245 -9.53 -1.60 -9.67
C ALA A 245 -10.69 -2.12 -8.83
N GLY A 246 -11.27 -3.25 -9.22
CA GLY A 246 -12.17 -4.03 -8.37
C GLY A 246 -11.48 -5.34 -8.03
N GLU A 247 -11.12 -5.54 -6.76
CA GLU A 247 -10.26 -6.64 -6.36
C GLU A 247 -10.84 -7.42 -5.17
N LEU A 248 -10.94 -8.74 -5.33
CA LEU A 248 -11.08 -9.65 -4.20
C LEU A 248 -9.70 -9.89 -3.62
N ILE A 249 -9.51 -9.55 -2.35
CA ILE A 249 -8.28 -9.80 -1.61
C ILE A 249 -8.59 -10.83 -0.52
N GLN A 250 -8.02 -12.02 -0.67
CA GLN A 250 -8.16 -13.10 0.30
C GLN A 250 -6.78 -13.50 0.83
N ILE A 251 -6.41 -12.89 1.96
CA ILE A 251 -5.13 -13.11 2.64
C ILE A 251 -5.12 -14.50 3.27
N GLY A 252 -4.19 -15.35 2.83
CA GLY A 252 -4.03 -16.71 3.35
C GLY A 252 -3.32 -16.79 4.69
N THR A 253 -3.39 -17.96 5.32
CA THR A 253 -2.69 -18.29 6.57
C THR A 253 -1.18 -18.11 6.42
N GLY A 254 -0.57 -17.40 7.37
CA GLY A 254 0.87 -17.16 7.40
C GLY A 254 1.37 -16.27 6.26
N GLU A 255 0.49 -15.45 5.67
CA GLU A 255 0.89 -14.37 4.79
C GLU A 255 1.49 -13.20 5.60
N THR A 256 2.50 -12.55 5.02
CA THR A 256 3.19 -11.42 5.64
C THR A 256 2.42 -10.10 5.43
N ALA A 257 2.68 -9.11 6.28
CA ALA A 257 2.15 -7.77 6.05
C ALA A 257 2.75 -7.18 4.76
N GLN A 258 1.96 -6.41 4.02
CA GLN A 258 2.48 -5.59 2.93
C GLN A 258 3.38 -4.49 3.50
N TYR A 259 4.36 -4.04 2.71
CA TYR A 259 5.03 -2.78 3.04
C TYR A 259 4.03 -1.63 2.96
N LEU A 260 4.27 -0.60 3.78
CA LEU A 260 3.42 0.58 3.79
C LEU A 260 3.63 1.39 2.51
N HIS A 261 2.54 1.79 1.88
CA HIS A 261 2.52 2.44 0.57
C HIS A 261 1.33 3.38 0.43
N ARG A 262 1.30 4.13 -0.67
CA ARG A 262 0.12 4.86 -1.14
C ARG A 262 -0.32 4.24 -2.45
N ASP A 263 -1.62 4.07 -2.66
CA ASP A 263 -2.11 3.56 -3.95
C ASP A 263 -1.87 4.55 -5.09
N SER A 264 -1.80 5.85 -4.78
CA SER A 264 -1.41 6.89 -5.71
C SER A 264 0.01 6.72 -6.27
N ASP A 265 0.87 5.90 -5.64
CA ASP A 265 2.24 5.62 -6.13
C ASP A 265 2.23 4.90 -7.49
N SER A 266 1.08 4.39 -7.93
CA SER A 266 0.86 3.89 -9.30
C SER A 266 1.08 4.97 -10.37
N TRP A 267 0.98 6.25 -10.01
CA TRP A 267 1.28 7.39 -10.88
C TRP A 267 2.33 8.30 -10.21
N PRO A 268 3.61 7.89 -10.20
CA PRO A 268 4.65 8.51 -9.37
C PRO A 268 4.99 9.96 -9.73
N ALA A 269 4.56 10.43 -10.91
CA ALA A 269 4.74 11.81 -11.35
C ALA A 269 3.57 12.74 -10.98
N LEU A 270 2.48 12.22 -10.42
CA LEU A 270 1.38 13.06 -9.95
C LEU A 270 1.78 13.76 -8.65
N PRO A 271 1.64 15.09 -8.57
CA PRO A 271 1.92 15.80 -7.33
C PRO A 271 0.89 15.42 -6.27
N LEU A 272 1.37 15.30 -5.02
CA LEU A 272 0.48 15.28 -3.87
C LEU A 272 -0.21 16.65 -3.76
N GLY A 273 -1.50 16.65 -3.42
CA GLY A 273 -2.30 17.85 -3.29
C GLY A 273 -3.38 17.71 -2.22
N ASP A 274 -4.10 18.80 -1.99
CA ASP A 274 -5.14 18.86 -0.95
C ASP A 274 -6.27 17.84 -1.18
N HIS A 275 -6.51 17.51 -2.45
CA HIS A 275 -7.54 16.57 -2.88
C HIS A 275 -6.92 15.28 -3.42
N PRO A 276 -7.52 14.11 -3.10
CA PRO A 276 -7.04 12.86 -3.62
C PRO A 276 -7.35 12.73 -5.12
N VAL A 277 -6.58 11.90 -5.81
CA VAL A 277 -6.86 11.47 -7.20
C VAL A 277 -7.36 10.02 -7.27
N VAL A 278 -7.26 9.30 -6.14
CA VAL A 278 -7.76 7.95 -5.93
C VAL A 278 -8.36 7.85 -4.55
N VAL A 279 -9.44 7.09 -4.44
CA VAL A 279 -10.05 6.71 -3.17
C VAL A 279 -10.43 5.24 -3.18
N ASN A 280 -10.50 4.62 -2.01
CA ASN A 280 -10.71 3.19 -1.88
C ASN A 280 -11.79 2.88 -0.85
N ALA A 281 -12.60 1.87 -1.18
CA ALA A 281 -13.55 1.24 -0.28
C ALA A 281 -13.15 -0.23 -0.07
N ILE A 282 -12.67 -0.57 1.13
CA ILE A 282 -12.39 -1.96 1.53
C ILE A 282 -13.59 -2.50 2.31
N ILE A 283 -14.37 -3.35 1.66
CA ILE A 283 -15.56 -4.01 2.20
C ILE A 283 -15.14 -5.29 2.92
N ALA A 284 -15.42 -5.38 4.22
CA ALA A 284 -15.13 -6.55 5.02
C ALA A 284 -16.11 -7.69 4.68
N LEU A 285 -15.61 -8.79 4.11
CA LEU A 285 -16.41 -9.99 3.86
C LEU A 285 -16.30 -11.05 4.97
N ASP A 286 -15.26 -10.91 5.79
CA ASP A 286 -15.06 -11.57 7.07
C ASP A 286 -14.76 -10.50 8.13
N ASP A 287 -14.75 -10.87 9.42
CA ASP A 287 -14.22 -9.99 10.46
C ASP A 287 -12.73 -9.70 10.20
N CYS A 288 -12.38 -8.42 10.13
CA CYS A 288 -11.00 -7.95 10.09
C CYS A 288 -10.53 -7.69 11.53
N THR A 289 -9.55 -8.45 11.98
CA THR A 289 -8.95 -8.39 13.32
C THR A 289 -7.45 -8.09 13.20
N ILE A 290 -6.81 -7.72 14.30
CA ILE A 290 -5.36 -7.52 14.32
C ILE A 290 -4.64 -8.79 13.87
N ASP A 291 -5.08 -9.96 14.36
CA ASP A 291 -4.39 -11.24 14.16
C ASP A 291 -4.55 -11.81 12.74
N ASN A 292 -5.69 -11.54 12.08
CA ASN A 292 -5.93 -12.00 10.69
C ASN A 292 -5.62 -10.94 9.63
N GLY A 293 -4.85 -9.91 10.01
CA GLY A 293 -4.26 -8.96 9.10
C GLY A 293 -5.17 -7.82 8.69
N ALA A 294 -5.94 -7.23 9.60
CA ALA A 294 -6.66 -5.98 9.37
C ALA A 294 -5.77 -4.92 8.69
N THR A 295 -6.36 -4.10 7.81
CA THR A 295 -5.61 -3.08 7.06
C THR A 295 -4.90 -2.14 8.03
N HIS A 296 -3.59 -1.96 7.83
CA HIS A 296 -2.77 -0.97 8.51
C HIS A 296 -3.03 0.39 7.89
N VAL A 297 -3.21 1.42 8.70
CA VAL A 297 -3.45 2.80 8.23
C VAL A 297 -2.61 3.74 9.08
N ALA A 298 -1.94 4.73 8.47
CA ALA A 298 -1.32 5.83 9.19
C ALA A 298 -2.19 7.09 9.04
N PRO A 299 -3.06 7.42 10.03
CA PRO A 299 -3.99 8.53 9.89
C PRO A 299 -3.28 9.88 9.66
N GLY A 300 -3.82 10.69 8.75
CA GLY A 300 -3.27 12.01 8.41
C GLY A 300 -2.04 12.00 7.49
N SER A 301 -1.56 10.82 7.09
CA SER A 301 -0.34 10.68 6.29
C SER A 301 -0.44 11.10 4.83
N HIS A 302 -1.65 11.37 4.34
CA HIS A 302 -1.90 12.01 3.06
C HIS A 302 -1.37 13.44 2.97
N ARG A 303 -1.15 14.11 4.11
CA ARG A 303 -0.53 15.44 4.18
C ARG A 303 1.00 15.40 4.29
N TRP A 304 1.58 14.22 4.43
CA TRP A 304 3.02 14.10 4.59
C TRP A 304 3.73 14.23 3.23
N PRO A 305 4.98 14.69 3.21
CA PRO A 305 5.80 14.61 2.01
C PRO A 305 5.85 13.17 1.48
N ALA A 306 5.90 13.00 0.16
CA ALA A 306 5.94 11.67 -0.48
C ALA A 306 7.09 10.80 0.04
N SER A 307 8.23 11.43 0.37
CA SER A 307 9.42 10.77 0.93
C SER A 307 9.28 10.31 2.38
N ARG A 308 8.26 10.75 3.10
CA ARG A 308 8.07 10.41 4.52
C ARG A 308 7.43 9.03 4.66
N GLN A 309 8.05 8.19 5.49
CA GLN A 309 7.52 6.90 5.93
C GLN A 309 6.87 7.02 7.32
N ALA A 310 5.90 6.15 7.60
CA ALA A 310 5.25 6.07 8.91
C ALA A 310 6.09 5.27 9.91
N ASN A 311 6.20 5.75 11.15
CA ASN A 311 6.73 4.96 12.24
C ASN A 311 5.69 3.95 12.75
N PRO A 312 6.10 2.82 13.36
CA PRO A 312 5.17 1.79 13.83
C PRO A 312 4.06 2.29 14.78
N ASP A 313 4.35 3.27 15.63
CA ASP A 313 3.43 3.88 16.59
C ASP A 313 2.43 4.86 15.95
N GLU A 314 2.67 5.26 14.70
CA GLU A 314 1.76 6.10 13.90
C GLU A 314 0.77 5.27 13.09
N VAL A 315 0.94 3.94 13.07
CA VAL A 315 0.15 3.02 12.24
C VAL A 315 -0.89 2.30 13.09
N THR A 316 -2.16 2.55 12.78
CA THR A 316 -3.31 1.90 13.40
C THR A 316 -3.75 0.67 12.59
N ARG A 317 -4.72 -0.10 13.13
CA ARG A 317 -5.28 -1.31 12.50
C ARG A 317 -6.77 -1.17 12.31
N ALA A 318 -7.25 -1.07 11.07
CA ALA A 318 -8.67 -0.94 10.73
C ALA A 318 -9.42 -2.26 10.96
N THR A 319 -9.69 -2.56 12.24
CA THR A 319 -10.51 -3.69 12.64
C THR A 319 -11.97 -3.44 12.25
N MET A 320 -12.63 -4.44 11.69
CA MET A 320 -13.97 -4.33 11.11
C MET A 320 -14.74 -5.61 11.35
N ARG A 321 -16.04 -5.50 11.54
CA ARG A 321 -16.93 -6.67 11.45
C ARG A 321 -17.23 -6.95 9.99
N ALA A 322 -17.54 -8.20 9.67
CA ALA A 322 -18.05 -8.53 8.35
C ALA A 322 -19.29 -7.67 8.04
N GLY A 323 -19.27 -6.99 6.90
CA GLY A 323 -20.29 -6.03 6.48
C GLY A 323 -19.93 -4.55 6.67
N ASP A 324 -18.89 -4.23 7.45
CA ASP A 324 -18.35 -2.87 7.52
C ASP A 324 -17.56 -2.52 6.24
N VAL A 325 -17.36 -1.23 5.98
CA VAL A 325 -16.50 -0.73 4.90
C VAL A 325 -15.54 0.34 5.40
N LEU A 326 -14.25 0.19 5.10
CA LEU A 326 -13.21 1.20 5.30
C LEU A 326 -13.14 2.08 4.04
N LEU A 327 -13.42 3.36 4.20
CA LEU A 327 -13.30 4.37 3.16
C LEU A 327 -12.05 5.22 3.42
N PHE A 328 -11.15 5.32 2.45
CA PHE A 328 -9.91 6.07 2.62
C PHE A 328 -9.36 6.67 1.33
N ARG A 329 -8.51 7.69 1.48
CA ARG A 329 -7.81 8.33 0.37
C ARG A 329 -6.66 7.44 -0.13
N GLY A 330 -6.46 7.36 -1.44
CA GLY A 330 -5.36 6.59 -2.05
C GLY A 330 -3.96 7.16 -1.81
N ASP A 331 -3.85 8.41 -1.35
CA ASP A 331 -2.58 9.05 -0.94
C ASP A 331 -2.27 8.88 0.55
N LEU A 332 -3.11 8.13 1.29
CA LEU A 332 -2.86 7.74 2.66
C LEU A 332 -1.89 6.55 2.73
N VAL A 333 -0.90 6.62 3.62
CA VAL A 333 0.02 5.52 3.88
C VAL A 333 -0.74 4.38 4.58
N HIS A 334 -0.74 3.20 3.96
CA HIS A 334 -1.49 2.04 4.42
C HIS A 334 -0.87 0.74 3.91
N GLY A 335 -1.42 -0.41 4.33
CA GLY A 335 -1.06 -1.72 3.78
C GLY A 335 -1.82 -2.88 4.43
N GLY A 336 -1.93 -4.02 3.74
CA GLY A 336 -2.52 -5.23 4.33
C GLY A 336 -1.69 -5.76 5.50
N GLY A 337 -2.35 -6.13 6.61
CA GLY A 337 -1.67 -6.71 7.76
C GLY A 337 -1.30 -8.18 7.56
N ALA A 338 -0.39 -8.68 8.40
CA ALA A 338 -0.02 -10.10 8.40
C ALA A 338 -1.18 -10.97 8.92
N ASN A 339 -1.43 -12.11 8.30
CA ASN A 339 -2.42 -13.06 8.79
C ASN A 339 -1.73 -14.19 9.57
N LEU A 340 -1.81 -14.10 10.88
CA LEU A 340 -1.23 -15.03 11.84
C LEU A 340 -2.19 -16.17 12.23
N THR A 341 -3.40 -16.18 11.67
CA THR A 341 -4.45 -17.17 11.99
C THR A 341 -4.42 -18.37 11.05
N ASP A 342 -5.14 -19.42 11.43
CA ASP A 342 -5.32 -20.65 10.65
C ASP A 342 -6.40 -20.57 9.56
N ARG A 343 -6.96 -19.36 9.34
CA ARG A 343 -8.03 -19.12 8.36
C ARG A 343 -7.64 -18.01 7.40
N ARG A 344 -8.24 -18.04 6.22
CA ARG A 344 -8.13 -16.94 5.26
C ARG A 344 -9.02 -15.78 5.70
N ARG A 345 -8.62 -14.55 5.40
CA ARG A 345 -9.43 -13.34 5.62
C ARG A 345 -9.74 -12.69 4.29
N ARG A 346 -11.02 -12.48 4.01
CA ARG A 346 -11.52 -11.96 2.75
C ARG A 346 -12.04 -10.52 2.88
N VAL A 347 -11.68 -9.69 1.90
CA VAL A 347 -12.26 -8.35 1.67
C VAL A 347 -12.44 -8.12 0.17
N LEU A 348 -13.30 -7.18 -0.21
CA LEU A 348 -13.30 -6.58 -1.55
C LEU A 348 -12.72 -5.17 -1.46
N SER A 349 -11.77 -4.85 -2.33
CA SER A 349 -11.30 -3.49 -2.57
C SER A 349 -11.97 -2.93 -3.82
N ILE A 350 -12.80 -1.90 -3.66
CA ILE A 350 -13.39 -1.14 -4.76
C ILE A 350 -12.71 0.22 -4.78
N SER A 351 -11.79 0.39 -5.71
CA SER A 351 -10.97 1.60 -5.86
C SER A 351 -11.52 2.46 -6.98
N TYR A 352 -11.65 3.77 -6.76
CA TYR A 352 -12.03 4.73 -7.79
C TYR A 352 -10.92 5.74 -8.02
N CYS A 353 -10.69 6.14 -9.26
CA CYS A 353 -9.74 7.18 -9.62
C CYS A 353 -10.41 8.32 -10.39
N ALA A 354 -9.73 9.47 -10.44
CA ALA A 354 -10.10 10.58 -11.30
C ALA A 354 -10.30 10.13 -12.75
N GLY A 355 -11.35 10.61 -13.41
CA GLY A 355 -11.77 10.09 -14.72
C GLY A 355 -10.80 10.34 -15.88
N TRP A 356 -9.76 11.14 -15.66
CA TRP A 356 -8.67 11.40 -16.60
C TRP A 356 -7.45 10.50 -16.38
N LEU A 357 -7.43 9.66 -15.34
CA LEU A 357 -6.37 8.70 -15.07
C LEU A 357 -6.58 7.40 -15.86
N ARG A 358 -5.46 6.75 -16.20
CA ARG A 358 -5.47 5.34 -16.61
C ARG A 358 -5.65 4.47 -15.35
N PRO A 359 -6.70 3.64 -15.26
CA PRO A 359 -6.90 2.70 -14.16
C PRO A 359 -5.73 1.70 -14.01
N VAL A 360 -5.49 1.24 -12.78
CA VAL A 360 -4.55 0.15 -12.46
C VAL A 360 -5.01 -1.15 -13.11
N GLU A 361 -6.30 -1.47 -13.00
CA GLU A 361 -6.87 -2.63 -13.67
C GLU A 361 -7.20 -2.30 -15.14
N ASN A 362 -6.76 -3.16 -16.07
CA ASN A 362 -7.17 -3.04 -17.47
C ASN A 362 -8.56 -3.68 -17.70
N HIS A 363 -9.62 -2.95 -17.38
CA HIS A 363 -11.01 -3.46 -17.48
C HIS A 363 -11.40 -3.92 -18.89
N ALA A 364 -10.97 -3.20 -19.93
CA ALA A 364 -11.28 -3.55 -21.32
C ALA A 364 -10.62 -4.87 -21.77
N ALA A 365 -9.49 -5.24 -21.17
CA ALA A 365 -8.85 -6.54 -21.41
C ALA A 365 -9.41 -7.65 -20.49
N ASN A 366 -9.88 -7.31 -19.30
CA ASN A 366 -10.33 -8.26 -18.29
C ASN A 366 -11.81 -8.64 -18.44
N ILE A 367 -12.60 -7.81 -19.13
CA ILE A 367 -14.04 -7.99 -19.33
C ILE A 367 -14.33 -7.99 -20.84
N PRO A 368 -15.03 -9.00 -21.38
CA PRO A 368 -15.43 -9.00 -22.79
C PRO A 368 -16.21 -7.75 -23.19
N ALA A 369 -15.94 -7.20 -24.38
CA ALA A 369 -16.58 -5.97 -24.84
C ALA A 369 -18.12 -6.07 -24.88
N ASP A 370 -18.67 -7.22 -25.29
CA ASP A 370 -20.12 -7.46 -25.29
C ASP A 370 -20.71 -7.47 -23.87
N THR A 371 -19.95 -7.97 -22.89
CA THR A 371 -20.34 -7.92 -21.48
C THR A 371 -20.35 -6.48 -20.98
N ILE A 372 -19.32 -5.69 -21.28
CA ILE A 372 -19.31 -4.25 -20.95
C ILE A 372 -20.51 -3.55 -21.59
N ALA A 373 -20.77 -3.80 -22.88
CA ALA A 373 -21.88 -3.19 -23.61
C ALA A 373 -23.25 -3.53 -23.02
N SER A 374 -23.39 -4.69 -22.37
CA SER A 374 -24.64 -5.13 -21.73
C SER A 374 -24.94 -4.48 -20.39
N PHE A 375 -23.95 -3.85 -19.74
CA PHE A 375 -24.14 -3.21 -18.44
C PHE A 375 -24.90 -1.88 -18.55
N GLU A 376 -25.52 -1.47 -17.43
CA GLU A 376 -26.15 -0.17 -17.30
C GLU A 376 -25.16 0.98 -17.61
N PRO A 377 -25.63 2.13 -18.14
CA PRO A 377 -24.76 3.25 -18.52
C PRO A 377 -23.78 3.70 -17.42
N ALA A 378 -24.21 3.70 -16.15
CA ALA A 378 -23.37 4.11 -15.03
C ALA A 378 -22.14 3.20 -14.87
N LEU A 379 -22.35 1.87 -14.85
CA LEU A 379 -21.26 0.90 -14.75
C LEU A 379 -20.35 0.91 -15.98
N ARG A 380 -20.92 1.08 -17.19
CA ARG A 380 -20.13 1.27 -18.41
C ARG A 380 -19.20 2.47 -18.31
N GLY A 381 -19.70 3.58 -17.78
CA GLY A 381 -18.91 4.78 -17.50
C GLY A 381 -17.75 4.49 -16.55
N LEU A 382 -18.02 3.84 -15.42
CA LEU A 382 -16.99 3.45 -14.44
C LEU A 382 -15.92 2.52 -15.05
N LEU A 383 -16.30 1.61 -15.94
CA LEU A 383 -15.36 0.70 -16.63
C LEU A 383 -14.61 1.35 -17.80
N GLY A 384 -14.75 2.67 -18.00
CA GLY A 384 -14.02 3.42 -19.03
C GLY A 384 -14.63 3.37 -20.43
N ALA A 385 -15.85 2.85 -20.59
CA ALA A 385 -16.56 2.84 -21.89
C ALA A 385 -17.29 4.16 -22.20
N GLY A 386 -17.03 5.21 -21.41
CA GLY A 386 -17.57 6.56 -21.59
C GLY A 386 -16.47 7.60 -21.83
N VAL A 387 -16.85 8.88 -21.71
CA VAL A 387 -15.91 9.99 -21.76
C VAL A 387 -15.75 10.64 -20.39
N HIS A 388 -14.58 11.20 -20.16
CA HIS A 388 -14.37 12.21 -19.13
C HIS A 388 -14.45 13.59 -19.80
N ASP A 389 -15.42 14.42 -19.40
CA ASP A 389 -15.64 15.76 -19.95
C ASP A 389 -15.33 16.82 -18.90
N ALA A 390 -14.22 17.54 -19.08
CA ALA A 390 -13.80 18.63 -18.20
C ALA A 390 -14.03 20.03 -18.83
N THR A 391 -14.78 20.13 -19.93
CA THR A 391 -14.94 21.39 -20.68
C THR A 391 -15.60 22.50 -19.86
N SER A 392 -16.50 22.16 -18.94
CA SER A 392 -17.11 23.10 -17.99
C SER A 392 -16.11 23.72 -17.01
N ARG A 393 -14.91 23.13 -16.86
CA ARG A 393 -13.80 23.59 -16.01
C ARG A 393 -12.60 24.09 -16.84
N GLY A 394 -12.77 24.33 -18.13
CA GLY A 394 -11.70 24.76 -19.04
C GLY A 394 -10.74 23.63 -19.49
N GLY A 395 -11.08 22.37 -19.18
CA GLY A 395 -10.34 21.19 -19.62
C GLY A 395 -10.82 20.63 -20.97
N GLY A 396 -10.29 19.46 -21.33
CA GLY A 396 -10.65 18.73 -22.55
C GLY A 396 -11.63 17.59 -22.32
N VAL A 397 -11.84 16.79 -23.37
CA VAL A 397 -12.61 15.54 -23.32
C VAL A 397 -11.67 14.36 -23.59
N LEU A 398 -11.73 13.33 -22.75
CA LEU A 398 -10.94 12.10 -22.88
C LEU A 398 -11.87 10.91 -23.12
N GLY A 399 -11.36 9.85 -23.77
CA GLY A 399 -12.14 8.63 -24.08
C GLY A 399 -12.99 8.72 -25.35
N LEU A 400 -12.70 9.67 -26.25
CA LEU A 400 -13.39 9.75 -27.55
C LEU A 400 -13.01 8.57 -28.46
N VAL A 401 -13.98 8.06 -29.21
CA VAL A 401 -13.79 7.08 -30.30
C VAL A 401 -14.05 7.80 -31.62
N ASP A 402 -13.06 7.88 -32.50
CA ASP A 402 -13.11 8.62 -33.77
C ASP A 402 -13.65 10.06 -33.59
N GLY A 403 -13.21 10.74 -32.53
CA GLY A 403 -13.61 12.11 -32.20
C GLY A 403 -15.02 12.24 -31.62
N THR A 404 -15.65 11.15 -31.19
CA THR A 404 -17.04 11.15 -30.72
C THR A 404 -17.19 10.49 -29.35
N ASN A 405 -18.24 10.88 -28.62
CA ASN A 405 -18.61 10.23 -27.37
C ASN A 405 -19.26 8.86 -27.67
N PRO A 406 -18.65 7.72 -27.26
CA PRO A 406 -19.16 6.38 -27.53
C PRO A 406 -20.49 6.05 -26.83
N THR A 407 -20.90 6.80 -25.80
CA THR A 407 -22.18 6.57 -25.10
C THR A 407 -23.33 7.39 -25.66
N ARG A 408 -23.06 8.32 -26.57
CA ARG A 408 -24.09 9.19 -27.15
C ARG A 408 -24.89 8.40 -28.19
N ASP A 409 -26.20 8.32 -27.98
CA ASP A 409 -27.11 7.77 -28.99
C ASP A 409 -27.05 8.61 -30.28
N ARG A 410 -26.74 7.94 -31.39
CA ARG A 410 -26.59 8.53 -32.72
C ARG A 410 -27.83 8.34 -33.58
N THR A 411 -28.83 7.60 -33.11
CA THR A 411 -30.08 7.34 -33.86
C THR A 411 -31.01 8.56 -33.90
N THR A 412 -30.70 9.60 -33.12
CA THR A 412 -31.48 10.85 -33.04
C THR A 412 -30.85 12.01 -33.84
N ARG A 413 -30.03 11.73 -34.87
CA ARG A 413 -29.44 12.76 -35.75
C ARG A 413 -30.00 12.75 -37.15
#